data_AF-A0A922MCU8-F1
#
_entry.id   AF-A0A922MCU8-F1
#
_cell.length_a   1.000
_cell.length_b   1.000
_cell.length_c   1.000
_cell.angle_alpha   90.00
_cell.angle_beta   90.00
_cell.angle_gamma   90.00
#
_symmetry.space_group_name_H-M   'P 1'
#
loop_
_entity.id
_entity.type
_entity.pdbx_description
1 polymer ?
#
loop_
_entity_poly.entity_id
_entity_poly.type
_entity_poly.pdbx_seq_one_letter_code
_entity_poly.pdbx_strand_id
1 'polypeptide(L)'
;MKIIPCCFIRVTSLFFDIIGSRNRMDHFGLSHILLEPDKYNPDTLDLLVDEEAREYWLNTCEKLTEKYVNFALLNNEDPTVEIRALKFKTCYVEALKELRINPLAHGQLTIRLLLDINETCLRSQGFFDLWKKQKKYENDSALATLATRIAELDALPDERQSNHNFCSHYFNWNASD
;
A
#
# COMPACT_ATOMS: atom_id res chain seq x y z
N MET A 1 -2.89 -14.73 -13.69
CA MET A 1 -3.49 -14.16 -12.47
C MET A 1 -2.35 -13.48 -11.71
N LYS A 2 -2.14 -12.17 -11.92
CA LYS A 2 -0.98 -11.48 -11.33
C LYS A 2 -1.28 -11.15 -9.88
N ILE A 3 -0.59 -11.83 -8.96
CA ILE A 3 -0.52 -11.51 -7.54
C ILE A 3 -0.09 -10.05 -7.45
N ILE A 4 -0.83 -9.21 -6.74
CA ILE A 4 -0.31 -7.89 -6.37
C ILE A 4 0.69 -8.19 -5.24
N PRO A 5 2.01 -8.02 -5.45
CA PRO A 5 2.99 -8.33 -4.43
C PRO A 5 2.79 -7.41 -3.23
N CYS A 6 3.07 -7.91 -2.02
CA CYS A 6 2.98 -7.15 -0.78
C CYS A 6 3.70 -5.80 -0.84
N CYS A 7 4.69 -5.62 -1.72
CA CYS A 7 5.41 -4.37 -1.90
C CYS A 7 4.55 -3.18 -2.36
N PHE A 8 3.45 -3.40 -3.10
CA PHE A 8 2.53 -2.29 -3.42
C PHE A 8 1.79 -1.79 -2.16
N ILE A 9 1.65 -2.66 -1.14
CA ILE A 9 1.09 -2.34 0.17
C ILE A 9 2.21 -1.96 1.17
N ARG A 10 3.47 -2.35 0.94
CA ARG A 10 4.60 -2.00 1.81
C ARG A 10 4.96 -0.51 1.72
N VAL A 11 4.73 0.12 0.56
CA VAL A 11 4.80 1.59 0.40
C VAL A 11 3.53 2.26 0.94
N THR A 12 2.45 1.55 1.23
CA THR A 12 1.31 2.15 1.92
C THR A 12 1.43 1.96 3.43
N SER A 13 1.61 0.75 3.98
CA SER A 13 1.58 0.53 5.44
C SER A 13 2.73 1.18 6.23
N LEU A 14 4.00 1.11 5.78
CA LEU A 14 5.12 1.74 6.50
C LEU A 14 5.23 3.25 6.23
N PHE A 15 4.68 3.73 5.13
CA PHE A 15 4.68 5.13 4.74
C PHE A 15 3.41 5.85 5.27
N PHE A 16 2.28 5.16 5.44
CA PHE A 16 1.02 5.75 5.93
C PHE A 16 0.97 5.93 7.44
N ASP A 17 1.51 4.99 8.24
CA ASP A 17 1.69 5.22 9.68
C ASP A 17 2.56 6.47 9.94
N ILE A 18 3.41 6.85 8.97
CA ILE A 18 4.33 7.99 9.03
C ILE A 18 3.73 9.27 8.39
N ILE A 19 2.84 9.18 7.39
CA ILE A 19 2.43 10.32 6.53
C ILE A 19 0.91 10.65 6.60
N GLY A 20 0.12 9.97 7.43
CA GLY A 20 -1.34 10.14 7.53
C GLY A 20 -1.91 11.49 8.03
N SER A 21 -1.17 12.60 8.02
CA SER A 21 -1.74 13.92 8.34
C SER A 21 -0.98 15.08 7.72
N ARG A 22 -1.72 15.96 7.04
CA ARG A 22 -1.27 17.20 6.38
C ARG A 22 -0.50 18.17 7.30
N ASN A 23 -0.63 18.00 8.63
CA ASN A 23 -0.02 18.84 9.66
C ASN A 23 1.10 18.14 10.47
N ARG A 24 1.66 17.00 10.01
CA ARG A 24 2.67 16.23 10.77
C ARG A 24 4.09 16.27 10.21
N MET A 25 4.38 17.03 9.16
CA MET A 25 5.78 17.20 8.72
C MET A 25 6.62 17.93 9.78
N ASP A 26 5.99 18.80 10.58
CA ASP A 26 6.59 19.45 11.74
C ASP A 26 6.89 18.48 12.88
N HIS A 27 6.13 17.38 12.98
CA HIS A 27 6.25 16.42 14.07
C HIS A 27 7.46 15.49 13.92
N PHE A 28 7.91 15.28 12.68
CA PHE A 28 9.07 14.43 12.35
C PHE A 28 10.34 15.23 12.03
N GLY A 29 10.28 16.57 12.06
CA GLY A 29 11.44 17.44 11.83
C GLY A 29 12.06 17.33 10.44
N LEU A 30 11.33 16.81 9.44
CA LEU A 30 11.86 16.56 8.08
C LEU A 30 11.86 17.81 7.19
N SER A 31 11.54 18.98 7.72
CA SER A 31 11.57 20.24 6.97
C SER A 31 12.98 20.60 6.46
N HIS A 32 14.04 20.11 7.12
CA HIS A 32 15.43 20.43 6.77
C HIS A 32 15.94 19.77 5.47
N ILE A 33 15.24 18.75 4.96
CA ILE A 33 15.59 18.10 3.68
C ILE A 33 14.76 18.62 2.50
N LEU A 34 13.72 19.42 2.77
CA LEU A 34 12.85 19.98 1.74
C LEU A 34 13.34 21.37 1.35
N LEU A 35 13.46 21.61 0.05
CA LEU A 35 13.83 22.92 -0.47
C LEU A 35 12.82 24.00 -0.04
N GLU A 36 11.54 23.68 -0.12
CA GLU A 36 10.44 24.56 0.27
C GLU A 36 9.36 23.76 1.02
N PRO A 37 9.45 23.60 2.36
CA PRO A 37 8.51 22.80 3.14
C PRO A 37 7.06 23.28 3.01
N ASP A 38 6.84 24.59 3.01
CA ASP A 38 5.51 25.20 2.97
C ASP A 38 4.77 24.95 1.65
N LYS A 39 5.51 24.62 0.58
CA LYS A 39 4.96 24.34 -0.75
C LYS A 39 4.87 22.85 -1.05
N TYR A 40 5.38 21.99 -0.17
CA TYR A 40 5.36 20.56 -0.39
C TYR A 40 3.95 20.00 -0.19
N ASN A 41 3.44 19.33 -1.22
CA ASN A 41 2.20 18.58 -1.16
C ASN A 41 2.47 17.11 -1.54
N PRO A 42 2.32 16.15 -0.60
CA PRO A 42 2.51 14.74 -0.90
C PRO A 42 1.40 14.16 -1.79
N ASP A 43 0.21 14.76 -1.79
CA ASP A 43 -0.91 14.32 -2.61
C ASP A 43 -0.77 14.89 -4.03
N THR A 44 -0.18 14.11 -4.92
CA THR A 44 0.10 14.51 -6.32
C THR A 44 -1.14 14.56 -7.21
N LEU A 45 -2.24 13.94 -6.78
CA LEU A 45 -3.50 13.85 -7.53
C LEU A 45 -4.65 14.40 -6.69
N ASP A 46 -5.40 15.33 -7.27
CA ASP A 46 -6.63 15.85 -6.69
C ASP A 46 -7.85 15.18 -7.35
N LEU A 47 -8.44 14.21 -6.64
CA LEU A 47 -9.56 13.42 -7.14
C LEU A 47 -10.89 14.20 -7.12
N LEU A 48 -10.93 15.40 -6.53
CA LEU A 48 -12.11 16.27 -6.65
C LEU A 48 -12.19 16.87 -8.05
N VAL A 49 -11.05 17.28 -8.60
CA VAL A 49 -10.95 17.92 -9.92
C VAL A 49 -10.87 16.88 -11.04
N ASP A 50 -10.05 15.83 -10.86
CA ASP A 50 -9.87 14.79 -11.86
C ASP A 50 -10.90 13.66 -11.69
N GLU A 51 -11.97 13.75 -12.47
CA GLU A 51 -13.06 12.77 -12.46
C GLU A 51 -12.65 11.40 -13.00
N GLU A 52 -11.79 11.35 -14.02
CA GLU A 52 -11.31 10.09 -14.60
C GLU A 52 -10.46 9.34 -13.58
N ALA A 53 -9.52 10.04 -12.94
CA ALA A 53 -8.71 9.47 -11.87
C ALA A 53 -9.58 9.05 -10.68
N ARG A 54 -10.58 9.85 -10.30
CA ARG A 54 -11.51 9.52 -9.21
C ARG A 54 -12.22 8.19 -9.47
N GLU A 55 -12.84 8.04 -10.63
CA GLU A 55 -13.57 6.82 -10.97
C GLU A 55 -12.62 5.61 -11.08
N TYR A 56 -11.42 5.81 -11.62
CA TYR A 56 -10.39 4.77 -11.65
C TYR A 56 -10.00 4.29 -10.25
N TRP A 57 -9.70 5.23 -9.33
CA TRP A 57 -9.26 4.90 -7.98
C TRP A 57 -10.36 4.28 -7.13
N LEU A 58 -11.60 4.78 -7.22
CA LEU A 58 -12.75 4.20 -6.52
C LEU A 58 -13.02 2.77 -6.99
N ASN A 59 -13.01 2.53 -8.31
CA ASN A 59 -13.17 1.18 -8.87
C ASN A 59 -12.01 0.25 -8.49
N THR A 60 -10.78 0.78 -8.46
CA THR A 60 -9.61 0.00 -8.05
C THR A 60 -9.71 -0.40 -6.57
N CYS A 61 -10.08 0.54 -5.69
CA CYS A 61 -10.29 0.28 -4.27
C CYS A 61 -11.39 -0.76 -4.04
N GLU A 62 -12.50 -0.66 -4.76
CA GLU A 62 -13.59 -1.62 -4.66
C GLU A 62 -13.14 -3.04 -5.04
N LYS A 63 -12.45 -3.19 -6.18
CA LYS A 63 -11.85 -4.47 -6.61
C LYS A 63 -10.83 -5.02 -5.63
N LEU A 64 -10.03 -4.15 -5.01
CA LEU A 64 -9.06 -4.58 -4.00
C LEU A 64 -9.74 -5.23 -2.81
N THR A 65 -10.92 -4.75 -2.40
CA THR A 65 -11.71 -5.30 -1.27
C THR A 65 -11.89 -6.82 -1.37
N GLU A 66 -12.16 -7.33 -2.57
CA GLU A 66 -12.30 -8.78 -2.77
C GLU A 66 -10.99 -9.53 -2.55
N LYS A 67 -9.86 -8.93 -2.91
CA LYS A 67 -8.54 -9.49 -2.61
C LYS A 67 -8.26 -9.52 -1.12
N TYR A 68 -8.61 -8.46 -0.38
CA TYR A 68 -8.49 -8.42 1.08
C TYR A 68 -9.30 -9.56 1.73
N VAL A 69 -10.56 -9.74 1.32
CA VAL A 69 -11.43 -10.80 1.85
C VAL A 69 -10.88 -12.18 1.52
N ASN A 70 -10.58 -12.46 0.25
CA ASN A 70 -10.05 -13.76 -0.17
C ASN A 70 -8.73 -14.09 0.54
N PHE A 71 -7.84 -13.10 0.68
CA PHE A 71 -6.59 -13.28 1.39
C PHE A 71 -6.82 -13.57 2.88
N ALA A 72 -7.74 -12.86 3.53
CA ALA A 72 -8.09 -13.09 4.92
C ALA A 72 -8.63 -14.50 5.15
N LEU A 73 -9.52 -14.98 4.28
CA LEU A 73 -10.12 -16.33 4.35
C LEU A 73 -9.08 -17.44 4.15
N LEU A 74 -8.12 -17.24 3.24
CA LEU A 74 -7.08 -18.24 2.95
C LEU A 74 -5.99 -18.33 4.04
N ASN A 75 -5.72 -17.24 4.75
CA ASN A 75 -4.56 -17.14 5.65
C ASN A 75 -4.89 -17.13 7.15
N ASN A 76 -6.19 -17.09 7.51
CA ASN A 76 -6.65 -17.15 8.89
C ASN A 76 -7.55 -18.36 9.11
N GLU A 77 -7.30 -19.08 10.19
CA GLU A 77 -8.05 -20.27 10.60
C GLU A 77 -9.12 -19.94 11.68
N ASP A 78 -9.29 -18.67 12.02
CA ASP A 78 -10.25 -18.21 13.01
C ASP A 78 -11.68 -18.39 12.47
N PRO A 79 -12.59 -19.10 13.19
CA PRO A 79 -13.97 -19.33 12.72
C PRO A 79 -14.77 -18.04 12.51
N THR A 80 -14.37 -16.92 13.11
CA THR A 80 -15.02 -15.62 12.94
C THR A 80 -14.51 -14.82 11.74
N VAL A 81 -13.45 -15.29 11.05
CA VAL A 81 -12.81 -14.52 9.97
C VAL A 81 -13.77 -14.18 8.85
N GLU A 82 -14.65 -15.11 8.48
CA GLU A 82 -15.61 -14.90 7.38
C GLU A 82 -16.57 -13.75 7.68
N ILE A 83 -17.14 -13.74 8.89
CA ILE A 83 -18.06 -12.69 9.34
C ILE A 83 -17.32 -11.34 9.40
N ARG A 84 -16.08 -11.32 9.92
CA ARG A 84 -15.28 -10.10 10.03
C ARG A 84 -14.85 -9.55 8.67
N ALA A 85 -14.46 -10.43 7.75
CA ALA A 85 -14.10 -10.07 6.38
C ALA A 85 -15.31 -9.50 5.61
N LEU A 86 -16.50 -10.09 5.81
CA LEU A 86 -17.73 -9.57 5.22
C LEU A 86 -18.09 -8.20 5.80
N LYS A 87 -17.99 -8.01 7.12
CA LYS A 87 -18.21 -6.70 7.76
C LYS A 87 -17.25 -5.63 7.24
N PHE A 88 -15.97 -5.98 7.08
CA PHE A 88 -14.98 -5.11 6.44
C PHE A 88 -15.41 -4.74 5.01
N LYS A 89 -15.77 -5.73 4.19
CA LYS A 89 -16.21 -5.50 2.80
C LYS A 89 -17.39 -4.55 2.74
N THR A 90 -18.42 -4.80 3.54
CA THR A 90 -19.62 -3.95 3.60
C THR A 90 -19.25 -2.53 4.02
N CYS A 91 -18.52 -2.38 5.13
CA CYS A 91 -18.12 -1.07 5.65
C CYS A 91 -17.31 -0.25 4.63
N TYR A 92 -16.33 -0.85 3.97
CA TYR A 92 -15.48 -0.14 3.02
C TYR A 92 -16.22 0.19 1.72
N VAL A 93 -17.02 -0.74 1.18
CA VAL A 93 -17.81 -0.50 -0.05
C VAL A 93 -18.88 0.57 0.18
N GLU A 94 -19.51 0.61 1.35
CA GLU A 94 -20.45 1.68 1.70
C GLU A 94 -19.77 3.05 1.73
N ALA A 95 -18.57 3.15 2.34
CA ALA A 95 -17.79 4.38 2.33
C ALA A 95 -17.40 4.81 0.90
N LEU A 96 -17.01 3.88 0.03
CA LEU A 96 -16.71 4.19 -1.38
C LEU A 96 -17.96 4.67 -2.13
N LYS A 97 -19.14 4.11 -1.86
CA LYS A 97 -20.40 4.57 -2.45
C LYS A 97 -20.77 5.97 -1.99
N GLU A 98 -20.59 6.26 -0.71
CA GLU A 98 -20.79 7.62 -0.17
C GLU A 98 -19.87 8.63 -0.87
N LEU A 99 -18.60 8.29 -1.06
CA LEU A 99 -17.63 9.13 -1.77
C LEU A 99 -17.94 9.33 -3.26
N ARG A 100 -18.62 8.37 -3.92
CA ARG A 100 -19.12 8.53 -5.29
C ARG A 100 -20.25 9.57 -5.35
N ILE A 101 -21.13 9.58 -4.36
CA ILE A 101 -22.30 10.48 -4.30
C ILE A 101 -21.88 11.88 -3.83
N ASN A 102 -21.05 11.94 -2.81
CA ASN A 102 -20.55 13.17 -2.22
C ASN A 102 -19.02 13.08 -2.01
N PRO A 103 -18.23 13.47 -3.03
CA PRO A 103 -16.77 13.47 -2.93
C PRO A 103 -16.21 14.36 -1.80
N LEU A 104 -17.01 15.30 -1.28
CA LEU A 104 -16.63 16.22 -0.19
C LEU A 104 -17.05 15.73 1.20
N ALA A 105 -17.71 14.57 1.33
CA ALA A 105 -18.22 14.05 2.61
C ALA A 105 -17.15 13.99 3.72
N HIS A 106 -15.89 13.75 3.34
CA HIS A 106 -14.76 13.59 4.24
C HIS A 106 -13.65 14.65 4.03
N GLY A 107 -13.98 15.78 3.38
CA GLY A 107 -13.01 16.83 3.06
C GLY A 107 -12.36 16.64 1.69
N GLN A 108 -11.03 16.84 1.60
CA GLN A 108 -10.33 16.67 0.32
C GLN A 108 -10.23 15.19 -0.05
N LEU A 109 -10.78 14.83 -1.22
CA LEU A 109 -10.68 13.47 -1.75
C LEU A 109 -9.30 13.25 -2.35
N THR A 110 -8.46 12.51 -1.64
CA THR A 110 -7.14 12.07 -2.11
C THR A 110 -7.04 10.55 -2.03
N ILE A 111 -6.08 9.97 -2.73
CA ILE A 111 -5.80 8.52 -2.65
C ILE A 111 -5.48 8.12 -1.21
N ARG A 112 -4.82 9.02 -0.46
CA ARG A 112 -4.49 8.80 0.95
C ARG A 112 -5.73 8.63 1.81
N LEU A 113 -6.74 9.47 1.63
CA LEU A 113 -8.02 9.30 2.33
C LEU A 113 -8.66 7.93 2.04
N LEU A 114 -8.65 7.46 0.78
CA LEU A 114 -9.21 6.16 0.43
C LEU A 114 -8.51 5.02 1.18
N LEU A 115 -7.18 5.08 1.24
CA LEU A 115 -6.35 4.09 1.94
C LEU A 115 -6.50 4.18 3.47
N ASP A 116 -6.65 5.38 4.03
CA ASP A 116 -6.91 5.59 5.46
C ASP A 116 -8.26 4.98 5.89
N ILE A 117 -9.30 5.16 5.07
CA ILE A 117 -10.62 4.55 5.30
C ILE A 117 -10.50 3.03 5.24
N ASN A 118 -9.81 2.48 4.23
CA ASN A 118 -9.59 1.04 4.12
C ASN A 118 -8.95 0.45 5.38
N GLU A 119 -7.88 1.08 5.85
CA GLU A 119 -7.16 0.67 7.05
C GLU A 119 -8.05 0.77 8.30
N THR A 120 -8.82 1.84 8.43
CA THR A 120 -9.76 2.01 9.54
C THR A 120 -10.81 0.90 9.54
N CYS A 121 -11.38 0.56 8.38
CA CYS A 121 -12.32 -0.54 8.21
C CYS A 121 -11.68 -1.88 8.62
N LEU A 122 -10.44 -2.17 8.19
CA LEU A 122 -9.71 -3.39 8.56
C LEU A 122 -9.46 -3.47 10.07
N ARG A 123 -8.89 -2.41 10.65
CA ARG A 123 -8.57 -2.33 12.08
C ARG A 123 -9.83 -2.48 12.95
N SER A 124 -10.96 -1.92 12.52
CA SER A 124 -12.25 -2.06 13.22
C SER A 124 -12.74 -3.50 13.33
N GLN A 125 -12.34 -4.38 12.40
CA GLN A 125 -12.66 -5.80 12.42
C GLN A 125 -11.51 -6.66 12.99
N GLY A 126 -10.51 -6.04 13.61
CA GLY A 126 -9.38 -6.73 14.24
C GLY A 126 -8.33 -7.24 13.25
N PHE A 127 -8.33 -6.76 12.00
CA PHE A 127 -7.26 -7.03 11.04
C PHE A 127 -6.17 -5.95 11.18
N PHE A 128 -5.16 -6.21 12.01
CA PHE A 128 -4.04 -5.28 12.22
C PHE A 128 -2.94 -5.39 11.16
N ASP A 129 -2.67 -6.60 10.69
CA ASP A 129 -1.68 -6.85 9.62
C ASP A 129 -2.03 -8.17 8.91
N LEU A 130 -2.79 -8.07 7.82
CA LEU A 130 -3.17 -9.25 7.03
C LEU A 130 -1.93 -9.91 6.41
N TRP A 131 -0.97 -9.14 5.89
CA TRP A 131 0.19 -9.67 5.16
C TRP A 131 1.31 -10.17 6.06
N LYS A 132 1.18 -10.17 7.39
CA LYS A 132 2.29 -10.53 8.30
C LYS A 132 2.99 -11.85 7.93
N LYS A 133 2.21 -12.90 7.67
CA LYS A 133 2.74 -14.22 7.29
C LYS A 133 3.45 -14.19 5.93
N GLN A 134 2.81 -13.57 4.94
CA GLN A 134 3.37 -13.44 3.59
C GLN A 134 4.65 -12.59 3.59
N LYS A 135 4.66 -11.45 4.29
CA LYS A 135 5.85 -10.60 4.47
C LYS A 135 6.99 -11.36 5.11
N LYS A 136 6.72 -12.22 6.10
CA LYS A 136 7.75 -13.06 6.71
C LYS A 136 8.34 -14.03 5.69
N TYR A 137 7.49 -14.73 4.96
CA TYR A 137 7.94 -15.66 3.91
C TYR A 137 8.78 -14.97 2.83
N GLU A 138 8.33 -13.82 2.32
CA GLU A 138 9.07 -13.02 1.33
C GLU A 138 10.41 -12.54 1.88
N ASN A 139 10.45 -12.05 3.13
CA ASN A 139 11.69 -11.61 3.77
C ASN A 139 12.66 -12.79 3.99
N ASP A 140 12.18 -13.94 4.45
CA ASP A 140 13.02 -15.12 4.70
C ASP A 140 13.63 -15.64 3.38
N SER A 141 12.84 -15.66 2.30
CA SER A 141 13.31 -15.98 0.94
C SER A 141 14.32 -14.95 0.40
N ALA A 142 14.07 -13.67 0.64
CA ALA A 142 14.99 -12.59 0.27
C ALA A 142 16.34 -12.73 0.97
N LEU A 143 16.32 -13.00 2.27
CA LEU A 143 17.53 -13.17 3.08
C LEU A 143 18.33 -14.39 2.64
N ALA A 144 17.66 -15.49 2.29
CA ALA A 144 18.33 -16.70 1.81
C ALA A 144 19.11 -16.48 0.50
N THR A 145 18.63 -15.60 -0.38
CA THR A 145 19.26 -15.33 -1.68
C THR A 145 20.20 -14.13 -1.67
N LEU A 146 20.15 -13.30 -0.63
CA LEU A 146 20.87 -12.02 -0.57
C LEU A 146 22.38 -12.14 -0.80
N ALA A 147 23.05 -13.09 -0.14
CA ALA A 147 24.50 -13.24 -0.24
C ALA A 147 24.95 -13.57 -1.68
N THR A 148 24.25 -14.49 -2.35
CA THR A 148 24.50 -14.83 -3.75
C THR A 148 24.28 -13.62 -4.66
N ARG A 149 23.23 -12.84 -4.42
CA ARG A 149 22.94 -11.63 -5.22
C ARG A 149 24.01 -10.55 -5.07
N ILE A 150 24.53 -10.34 -3.86
CA ILE A 150 25.63 -9.39 -3.64
C ILE A 150 26.87 -9.85 -4.44
N ALA A 151 27.21 -11.14 -4.38
CA ALA A 151 28.34 -11.68 -5.13
C ALA A 151 28.16 -11.54 -6.66
N GLU A 152 26.95 -11.72 -7.18
CA GLU A 152 26.64 -11.48 -8.60
C GLU A 152 26.83 -10.02 -9.00
N LEU A 153 26.43 -9.07 -8.13
CA LEU A 153 26.57 -7.63 -8.38
C LEU A 153 28.03 -7.19 -8.32
N ASP A 154 28.82 -7.73 -7.38
CA ASP A 154 30.26 -7.46 -7.26
C ASP A 154 31.06 -7.99 -8.45
N ALA A 155 30.56 -9.03 -9.13
CA ALA A 155 31.18 -9.60 -10.32
C ALA A 155 30.92 -8.78 -11.60
N LEU A 156 30.03 -7.78 -11.56
CA LEU A 156 29.73 -6.94 -12.73
C LEU A 156 30.84 -5.91 -12.94
N PRO A 157 31.35 -5.77 -14.19
CA PRO A 157 32.50 -4.91 -14.48
C PRO A 157 32.16 -3.41 -14.53
N ASP A 158 30.88 -3.05 -14.68
CA ASP A 158 30.40 -1.67 -14.78
C ASP A 158 29.46 -1.32 -13.62
N GLU A 159 29.82 -0.29 -12.88
CA GLU A 159 29.06 0.26 -11.75
C GLU A 159 27.67 0.75 -12.19
N ARG A 160 27.51 1.27 -13.41
CA ARG A 160 26.19 1.69 -13.93
C ARG A 160 25.29 0.49 -14.19
N GLN A 161 25.87 -0.60 -14.71
CA GLN A 161 25.15 -1.85 -14.95
C GLN A 161 24.80 -2.55 -13.64
N SER A 162 25.70 -2.51 -12.65
CA SER A 162 25.43 -2.99 -11.29
C SER A 162 24.28 -2.21 -10.63
N ASN A 163 24.31 -0.87 -10.70
CA ASN A 163 23.23 -0.02 -10.15
C ASN A 163 21.89 -0.23 -10.87
N HIS A 164 21.90 -0.37 -12.20
CA HIS A 164 20.68 -0.67 -12.96
C HIS A 164 20.13 -2.05 -12.59
N ASN A 165 20.97 -3.08 -12.47
CA ASN A 165 20.55 -4.43 -12.11
C ASN A 165 20.05 -4.51 -10.66
N PHE A 166 20.72 -3.81 -9.73
CA PHE A 166 20.27 -3.69 -8.34
C PHE A 166 18.87 -3.09 -8.27
N CYS A 167 18.62 -1.97 -8.95
CA CYS A 167 17.31 -1.32 -8.99
C CYS A 167 16.25 -2.16 -9.73
N SER A 168 16.56 -2.71 -10.90
CA SER A 168 15.61 -3.49 -11.71
C SER A 168 15.18 -4.79 -11.04
N HIS A 169 16.06 -5.46 -10.28
CA HIS A 169 15.74 -6.73 -9.63
C HIS A 169 15.12 -6.57 -8.23
N TYR A 170 15.36 -5.45 -7.52
CA TYR A 170 14.60 -5.14 -6.30
C TYR A 170 13.10 -4.89 -6.59
N PHE A 171 12.75 -4.45 -7.81
CA PHE A 171 11.36 -4.22 -8.22
C PHE A 171 10.70 -5.41 -8.94
N ASN A 172 11.47 -6.41 -9.39
CA ASN A 172 10.96 -7.63 -10.03
C ASN A 172 10.97 -8.83 -9.08
N TRP A 173 10.20 -8.74 -8.00
CA TRP A 173 9.84 -9.88 -7.13
C TRP A 173 8.76 -10.81 -7.74
N ASN A 174 8.46 -10.67 -9.04
CA ASN A 174 7.42 -11.46 -9.75
C ASN A 174 8.00 -12.55 -10.67
N ALA A 175 9.26 -12.96 -10.47
CA ALA A 175 9.90 -13.97 -11.32
C ALA A 175 10.54 -15.07 -10.47
N SER A 176 9.76 -15.72 -9.63
CA SER A 176 9.97 -17.10 -9.17
C SER A 176 8.61 -17.63 -8.73
N ASP A 177 8.02 -18.41 -9.64
CA ASP A 177 6.76 -19.17 -9.62
C ASP A 177 5.41 -18.41 -9.73
#